data_AF-A0A4R4UV18-F1
#
_entry.id   AF-A0A4R4UV18-F1
#
_cell.length_a   1.000
_cell.length_b   1.000
_cell.length_c   1.000
_cell.angle_alpha   90.00
_cell.angle_beta   90.00
_cell.angle_gamma   90.00
#
_symmetry.space_group_name_H-M   'P 1'
#
loop_
_entity.id
_entity.type
_entity.pdbx_description
1 polymer ?
#
loop_
_entity_poly.entity_id
_entity_poly.type
_entity_poly.pdbx_seq_one_letter_code
_entity_poly.pdbx_strand_id
1 'polypeptide(L)'
;MSGGSPAEQSPEPPSTGEPSEAPARRWVPRVLTPDSVEAVNVVELADEFARARGEPHAGPADRLAAGVIVLGEALASEDCALVAAWLHSAPADVRGPVLSAVLAAEPPREVLTGLAAEHAGRARIALLRCETADLVSGAQVPEPVPLASRPWGADEAEEARSLLAAAAAEIAPERLDLLLRTATRFGVDLPPDRFAAERFVGWWASHPEASLDPAAWPCGDELVALLREVLGERLEHSDVVLSAVNEHWWPLLRPIATDPFEPLDAAVISAAVRAQGDARREIVDLFADRLRDPDLPDTPEAVLAALFSAAPPTVDELHRLIGALPATAVTESIAQRAFSVLSKAKVTARHLDLLRVLSHHLCADQRELWSEDGRVRSWVAAFSRGGEVGSLEDVSERVLRARLSEVVTALLAADPRAAVRASVSAGELLQRLLMRELPSVWNDERAEESRRDRAVALAFVLAWSDTATADVRTAYDRELERWARGGRRADHRRISKLLRVSAADHVAGWHEWLQEIVKTPAEPDRAPRKWWQRRR
;
A
#
# COMPACT_ATOMS: atom_id res chain seq x y z
N MET A 1 -80.54 34.28 40.56
CA MET A 1 -81.97 34.17 40.20
C MET A 1 -82.08 34.33 38.70
N SER A 2 -82.72 33.35 38.05
CA SER A 2 -83.26 33.30 36.67
C SER A 2 -82.31 33.73 35.55
N GLY A 3 -81.94 32.89 34.57
CA GLY A 3 -82.70 31.83 33.93
C GLY A 3 -82.87 32.21 32.45
N GLY A 4 -82.33 31.41 31.53
CA GLY A 4 -82.43 31.65 30.08
C GLY A 4 -81.55 30.67 29.29
N SER A 5 -82.15 29.54 28.92
CA SER A 5 -81.59 28.43 28.12
C SER A 5 -81.41 28.78 26.63
N PRO A 6 -80.69 27.94 25.85
CA PRO A 6 -79.83 28.34 24.74
C PRO A 6 -80.53 28.27 23.37
N ALA A 7 -79.95 28.95 22.38
CA ALA A 7 -80.28 28.78 20.96
C ALA A 7 -79.04 28.28 20.20
N GLU A 8 -79.25 27.19 19.48
CA GLU A 8 -78.33 26.55 18.54
C GLU A 8 -77.85 27.54 17.47
N GLN A 9 -76.54 27.60 17.24
CA GLN A 9 -75.98 28.02 15.95
C GLN A 9 -74.92 27.01 15.52
N SER A 10 -75.22 26.38 14.39
CA SER A 10 -74.40 25.44 13.65
C SER A 10 -72.99 25.98 13.40
N PRO A 11 -71.96 25.10 13.35
CA PRO A 11 -70.62 25.51 12.97
C PRO A 11 -70.57 25.82 11.46
N GLU A 12 -70.16 27.04 11.13
CA GLU A 12 -69.69 27.40 9.79
C GLU A 12 -68.51 26.50 9.37
N PRO A 13 -68.47 26.04 8.11
CA PRO A 13 -67.36 25.25 7.58
C PRO A 13 -66.09 26.10 7.44
N PRO A 14 -64.90 25.48 7.47
CA PRO A 14 -63.63 26.19 7.44
C PRO A 14 -63.46 26.97 6.13
N SER A 15 -63.16 28.27 6.27
CA SER A 15 -62.74 29.15 5.19
C SER A 15 -61.61 28.50 4.40
N THR A 16 -61.92 28.14 3.15
CA THR A 16 -60.95 27.82 2.12
C THR A 16 -59.95 28.97 2.00
N GLY A 17 -58.66 28.66 2.16
CA GLY A 17 -57.58 29.63 2.03
C GLY A 17 -57.66 30.37 0.69
N GLU A 18 -57.55 31.69 0.75
CA GLU A 18 -57.43 32.54 -0.43
C GLU A 18 -56.23 32.09 -1.27
N PRO A 19 -56.37 31.94 -2.60
CA PRO A 19 -55.23 31.71 -3.47
C PRO A 19 -54.33 32.95 -3.47
N SER A 20 -53.02 32.73 -3.34
CA SER A 20 -51.97 33.75 -3.44
C SER A 20 -52.24 34.74 -4.59
N GLU A 21 -52.45 36.02 -4.26
CA GLU A 21 -52.77 37.13 -5.19
C GLU A 21 -51.62 37.52 -6.15
N ALA A 22 -50.44 36.91 -6.03
CA ALA A 22 -49.25 37.30 -6.79
C ALA A 22 -49.35 37.16 -8.34
N PRO A 23 -49.97 36.13 -8.94
CA PRO A 23 -49.90 35.91 -10.39
C PRO A 23 -50.81 36.84 -11.19
N ALA A 24 -51.91 37.36 -10.60
CA ALA A 24 -52.84 38.25 -11.27
C ALA A 24 -52.25 39.67 -11.49
N ARG A 25 -51.37 40.12 -10.58
CA ARG A 25 -50.79 41.47 -10.63
C ARG A 25 -49.76 41.69 -11.74
N ARG A 26 -49.15 40.63 -12.30
CA ARG A 26 -48.15 40.75 -13.39
C ARG A 26 -48.77 40.85 -14.80
N TRP A 27 -50.03 40.46 -15.00
CA TRP A 27 -50.65 40.36 -16.34
C TRP A 27 -51.65 41.47 -16.68
N VAL A 28 -52.36 42.00 -15.68
CA VAL A 28 -53.33 43.09 -15.88
C VAL A 28 -52.72 44.33 -16.57
N PRO A 29 -51.46 44.72 -16.33
CA PRO A 29 -50.83 45.82 -17.08
C PRO A 29 -50.49 45.50 -18.55
N ARG A 30 -50.35 44.21 -18.92
CA ARG A 30 -49.85 43.76 -20.25
C ARG A 30 -50.95 43.67 -21.32
N VAL A 31 -52.19 43.42 -20.91
CA VAL A 31 -53.36 43.37 -21.81
C VAL A 31 -53.82 44.77 -22.24
N LEU A 32 -53.36 45.82 -21.54
CA LEU A 32 -53.79 47.21 -21.75
C LEU A 32 -52.79 48.06 -22.57
N THR A 33 -51.71 47.46 -23.06
CA THR A 33 -50.68 48.11 -23.92
C THR A 33 -50.89 47.76 -25.42
N PRO A 34 -50.29 48.52 -26.36
CA PRO A 34 -50.63 48.46 -27.79
C PRO A 34 -50.43 47.11 -28.50
N ASP A 35 -49.65 46.18 -27.94
CA ASP A 35 -49.36 44.85 -28.51
C ASP A 35 -50.34 43.74 -28.02
N SER A 36 -51.64 44.04 -28.03
CA SER A 36 -52.69 43.14 -27.53
C SER A 36 -52.73 41.76 -28.20
N VAL A 37 -52.28 41.63 -29.46
CA VAL A 37 -52.24 40.36 -30.20
C VAL A 37 -51.12 39.45 -29.67
N GLU A 38 -49.95 40.00 -29.38
CA GLU A 38 -48.82 39.23 -28.85
C GLU A 38 -49.10 38.79 -27.41
N ALA A 39 -49.77 39.63 -26.61
CA ALA A 39 -50.22 39.27 -25.27
C ALA A 39 -51.17 38.06 -25.27
N VAL A 40 -52.10 37.98 -26.24
CA VAL A 40 -53.00 36.82 -26.41
C VAL A 40 -52.20 35.58 -26.81
N ASN A 41 -51.25 35.69 -27.74
CA ASN A 41 -50.39 34.57 -28.14
C ASN A 41 -49.57 34.01 -26.97
N VAL A 42 -49.11 34.87 -26.04
CA VAL A 42 -48.40 34.42 -24.84
C VAL A 42 -49.33 33.63 -23.92
N VAL A 43 -50.57 34.07 -23.71
CA VAL A 43 -51.57 33.34 -22.91
C VAL A 43 -51.89 31.99 -23.54
N GLU A 44 -52.16 31.97 -24.85
CA GLU A 44 -52.50 30.75 -25.58
C GLU A 44 -51.36 29.73 -25.54
N LEU A 45 -50.11 30.17 -25.73
CA LEU A 45 -48.93 29.32 -25.65
C LEU A 45 -48.68 28.81 -24.21
N ALA A 46 -48.89 29.65 -23.19
CA ALA A 46 -48.76 29.23 -21.81
C ALA A 46 -49.80 28.15 -21.43
N ASP A 47 -51.05 28.30 -21.89
CA ASP A 47 -52.10 27.29 -21.70
C ASP A 47 -51.87 26.03 -22.55
N GLU A 48 -51.20 26.15 -23.70
CA GLU A 48 -50.73 25.00 -24.46
C GLU A 48 -49.67 24.20 -23.69
N PHE A 49 -48.70 24.86 -23.06
CA PHE A 49 -47.71 24.19 -22.21
C PHE A 49 -48.34 23.46 -21.02
N ALA A 50 -49.28 24.08 -20.32
CA ALA A 50 -50.01 23.42 -19.22
C ALA A 50 -50.80 22.20 -19.72
N ARG A 51 -51.54 22.33 -20.83
CA ARG A 51 -52.28 21.21 -21.43
C ARG A 51 -51.37 20.07 -21.84
N ALA A 52 -50.19 20.37 -22.39
CA ALA A 52 -49.20 19.35 -22.76
C ALA A 52 -48.70 18.55 -21.55
N ARG A 53 -48.71 19.14 -20.34
CA ARG A 53 -48.41 18.46 -19.08
C ARG A 53 -49.63 17.87 -18.34
N GLY A 54 -50.83 18.01 -18.90
CA GLY A 54 -52.08 17.54 -18.26
C GLY A 54 -52.58 18.44 -17.13
N GLU A 55 -52.13 19.69 -17.06
CA GLU A 55 -52.57 20.67 -16.07
C GLU A 55 -53.75 21.50 -16.60
N PRO A 56 -54.73 21.87 -15.74
CA PRO A 56 -55.93 22.56 -16.18
C PRO A 56 -55.73 24.04 -16.55
N HIS A 57 -54.65 24.69 -16.06
CA HIS A 57 -54.37 26.11 -16.31
C HIS A 57 -52.86 26.37 -16.31
N ALA A 58 -52.39 27.34 -17.11
CA ALA A 58 -51.00 27.80 -17.12
C ALA A 58 -50.50 28.23 -15.74
N GLY A 59 -49.44 27.58 -15.26
CA GLY A 59 -48.73 27.98 -14.05
C GLY A 59 -47.81 29.19 -14.27
N PRO A 60 -47.18 29.72 -13.22
CA PRO A 60 -46.26 30.86 -13.33
C PRO A 60 -45.06 30.59 -14.25
N ALA A 61 -44.54 29.35 -14.29
CA ALA A 61 -43.41 28.99 -15.12
C ALA A 61 -43.76 28.93 -16.63
N ASP A 62 -44.95 28.42 -16.98
CA ASP A 62 -45.44 28.37 -18.37
C ASP A 62 -45.58 29.77 -18.96
N ARG A 63 -46.09 30.68 -18.14
CA ARG A 63 -46.28 32.08 -18.47
C ARG A 63 -44.96 32.79 -18.74
N LEU A 64 -43.96 32.55 -17.90
CA LEU A 64 -42.61 33.10 -18.07
C LEU A 64 -41.94 32.52 -19.33
N ALA A 65 -42.04 31.20 -19.55
CA ALA A 65 -41.51 30.56 -20.74
C ALA A 65 -42.17 31.08 -22.02
N ALA A 66 -43.50 31.22 -22.04
CA ALA A 66 -44.23 31.79 -23.17
C ALA A 66 -43.85 33.26 -23.43
N GLY A 67 -43.65 34.05 -22.37
CA GLY A 67 -43.20 35.44 -22.48
C GLY A 67 -41.80 35.55 -23.11
N VAL A 68 -40.88 34.66 -22.70
CA VAL A 68 -39.55 34.55 -23.32
C VAL A 68 -39.65 34.20 -24.82
N ILE A 69 -40.54 33.26 -25.19
CA ILE A 69 -40.62 32.76 -26.57
C ILE A 69 -41.29 33.75 -27.51
N VAL A 70 -42.44 34.31 -27.11
CA VAL A 70 -43.27 35.14 -27.98
C VAL A 70 -42.79 36.59 -27.98
N LEU A 71 -42.40 37.12 -26.82
CA LEU A 71 -42.05 38.53 -26.65
C LEU A 71 -40.55 38.78 -26.55
N GLY A 72 -39.73 37.73 -26.43
CA GLY A 72 -38.29 37.89 -26.17
C GLY A 72 -37.99 38.52 -24.81
N GLU A 73 -38.88 38.37 -23.83
CA GLU A 73 -38.70 38.97 -22.49
C GLU A 73 -37.42 38.44 -21.83
N ALA A 74 -36.65 39.35 -21.22
CA ALA A 74 -35.52 38.98 -20.37
C ALA A 74 -36.06 38.40 -19.05
N LEU A 75 -35.47 37.28 -18.62
CA LEU A 75 -35.84 36.65 -17.36
C LEU A 75 -35.12 37.33 -16.19
N ALA A 76 -35.81 37.53 -15.06
CA ALA A 76 -35.19 37.98 -13.83
C ALA A 76 -34.49 36.80 -13.12
N SER A 77 -33.37 37.06 -12.44
CA SER A 77 -32.60 36.02 -11.73
C SER A 77 -33.44 35.26 -10.68
N GLU A 78 -34.40 35.94 -10.02
CA GLU A 78 -35.34 35.35 -9.05
C GLU A 78 -36.31 34.33 -9.68
N ASP A 79 -36.61 34.47 -10.97
CA ASP A 79 -37.54 33.59 -11.69
C ASP A 79 -36.80 32.39 -12.34
N CYS A 80 -35.46 32.40 -12.39
CA CYS A 80 -34.65 31.37 -13.03
C CYS A 80 -34.84 29.97 -12.46
N ALA A 81 -34.96 29.82 -11.13
CA ALA A 81 -35.14 28.51 -10.51
C ALA A 81 -36.46 27.85 -10.93
N LEU A 82 -37.52 28.66 -11.02
CA LEU A 82 -38.85 28.23 -11.43
C LEU A 82 -38.88 27.81 -12.91
N VAL A 83 -38.27 28.60 -13.79
CA VAL A 83 -38.19 28.28 -15.23
C VAL A 83 -37.21 27.12 -15.50
N ALA A 84 -36.15 26.97 -14.69
CA ALA A 84 -35.24 25.83 -14.79
C ALA A 84 -35.96 24.51 -14.44
N ALA A 85 -36.79 24.47 -13.41
CA ALA A 85 -37.63 23.31 -13.09
C ALA A 85 -38.60 23.00 -14.24
N TRP A 86 -39.17 24.02 -14.88
CA TRP A 86 -40.05 23.86 -16.04
C TRP A 86 -39.36 23.17 -17.23
N LEU A 87 -38.08 23.50 -17.50
CA LEU A 87 -37.32 22.95 -18.64
C LEU A 87 -37.24 21.41 -18.65
N HIS A 88 -37.32 20.76 -17.49
CA HIS A 88 -37.31 19.30 -17.34
C HIS A 88 -38.51 18.64 -18.05
N SER A 89 -39.64 19.34 -18.04
CA SER A 89 -40.91 18.90 -18.62
C SER A 89 -41.26 19.62 -19.93
N ALA A 90 -40.38 20.50 -20.40
CA ALA A 90 -40.65 21.36 -21.55
C ALA A 90 -40.61 20.59 -22.89
N PRO A 91 -41.45 20.99 -23.87
CA PRO A 91 -41.35 20.50 -25.24
C PRO A 91 -39.97 20.80 -25.87
N ALA A 92 -39.51 19.91 -26.75
CA ALA A 92 -38.12 19.94 -27.26
C ALA A 92 -37.80 21.15 -28.15
N ASP A 93 -38.79 21.63 -28.89
CA ASP A 93 -38.72 22.77 -29.82
C ASP A 93 -38.57 24.11 -29.10
N VAL A 94 -39.12 24.25 -27.89
CA VAL A 94 -39.06 25.48 -27.10
C VAL A 94 -37.96 25.49 -26.03
N ARG A 95 -37.38 24.33 -25.73
CA ARG A 95 -36.34 24.18 -24.70
C ARG A 95 -35.09 25.03 -25.00
N GLY A 96 -34.69 25.12 -26.26
CA GLY A 96 -33.48 25.83 -26.69
C GLY A 96 -33.49 27.33 -26.39
N PRO A 97 -34.53 28.07 -26.85
CA PRO A 97 -34.72 29.50 -26.56
C PRO A 97 -34.91 29.81 -25.07
N VAL A 98 -35.71 29.01 -24.35
CA VAL A 98 -35.95 29.25 -22.92
C VAL A 98 -34.68 29.00 -22.10
N LEU A 99 -33.91 27.95 -22.40
CA LEU A 99 -32.61 27.72 -21.78
C LEU A 99 -31.65 28.91 -22.04
N SER A 100 -31.62 29.45 -23.26
CA SER A 100 -30.82 30.65 -23.57
C SER A 100 -31.19 31.84 -22.70
N ALA A 101 -32.49 32.10 -22.50
CA ALA A 101 -32.94 33.20 -21.64
C ALA A 101 -32.61 32.97 -20.16
N VAL A 102 -32.76 31.73 -19.66
CA VAL A 102 -32.36 31.37 -18.30
C VAL A 102 -30.86 31.60 -18.09
N LEU A 103 -30.01 31.18 -19.03
CA LEU A 103 -28.56 31.38 -18.93
C LEU A 103 -28.15 32.86 -19.04
N ALA A 104 -28.83 33.65 -19.89
CA ALA A 104 -28.59 35.08 -20.03
C ALA A 104 -28.95 35.89 -18.78
N ALA A 105 -29.83 35.36 -17.92
CA ALA A 105 -30.21 35.95 -16.65
C ALA A 105 -29.24 35.65 -15.49
N GLU A 106 -28.10 35.00 -15.78
CA GLU A 106 -27.05 34.64 -14.81
C GLU A 106 -27.62 33.95 -13.55
N PRO A 107 -28.16 32.74 -13.72
CA PRO A 107 -28.85 32.06 -12.63
C PRO A 107 -27.85 31.61 -11.56
N PRO A 108 -28.29 31.46 -10.30
CA PRO A 108 -27.41 31.04 -9.22
C PRO A 108 -26.86 29.62 -9.45
N ARG A 109 -25.72 29.31 -8.83
CA ARG A 109 -24.97 28.04 -9.00
C ARG A 109 -25.85 26.81 -8.81
N GLU A 110 -26.77 26.82 -7.86
CA GLU A 110 -27.65 25.70 -7.56
C GLU A 110 -28.55 25.38 -8.76
N VAL A 111 -29.05 26.41 -9.43
CA VAL A 111 -29.88 26.29 -10.64
C VAL A 111 -29.04 25.79 -11.82
N LEU A 112 -27.82 26.32 -12.00
CA LEU A 112 -26.89 25.84 -13.02
C LEU A 112 -26.51 24.37 -12.82
N THR A 113 -26.33 23.94 -11.56
CA THR A 113 -26.01 22.54 -11.21
C THR A 113 -27.14 21.60 -11.64
N GLY A 114 -28.39 21.95 -11.36
CA GLY A 114 -29.55 21.19 -11.81
C GLY A 114 -29.66 21.15 -13.34
N LEU A 115 -29.48 22.29 -14.01
CA LEU A 115 -29.51 22.36 -15.47
C LEU A 115 -28.36 21.58 -16.14
N ALA A 116 -27.18 21.57 -15.54
CA ALA A 116 -26.00 20.86 -16.06
C ALA A 116 -26.16 19.33 -16.01
N ALA A 117 -26.98 18.81 -15.10
CA ALA A 117 -27.31 17.38 -15.03
C ALA A 117 -28.16 16.91 -16.22
N GLU A 118 -29.04 17.76 -16.75
CA GLU A 118 -30.06 17.36 -17.73
C GLU A 118 -29.93 18.01 -19.13
N HIS A 119 -29.35 19.21 -19.23
CA HIS A 119 -29.35 20.05 -20.45
C HIS A 119 -27.93 20.51 -20.82
N ALA A 120 -27.15 19.59 -21.36
CA ALA A 120 -25.78 19.51 -20.91
C ALA A 120 -24.70 20.27 -21.69
N GLY A 121 -24.97 20.95 -22.80
CA GLY A 121 -23.92 21.72 -23.46
C GLY A 121 -23.69 23.06 -22.76
N ARG A 122 -24.61 23.97 -23.07
CA ARG A 122 -24.57 25.37 -22.65
C ARG A 122 -24.70 25.57 -21.13
N ALA A 123 -25.48 24.74 -20.44
CA ALA A 123 -25.59 24.82 -18.97
C ALA A 123 -24.30 24.35 -18.26
N ARG A 124 -23.61 23.33 -18.78
CA ARG A 124 -22.31 22.90 -18.24
C ARG A 124 -21.25 23.97 -18.47
N ILE A 125 -21.22 24.62 -19.64
CA ILE A 125 -20.31 25.75 -19.91
C ILE A 125 -20.59 26.92 -18.95
N ALA A 126 -21.87 27.27 -18.75
CA ALA A 126 -22.23 28.34 -17.83
C ALA A 126 -21.85 28.02 -16.37
N LEU A 127 -22.08 26.77 -15.92
CA LEU A 127 -21.64 26.32 -14.61
C LEU A 127 -20.11 26.36 -14.48
N LEU A 128 -19.39 25.86 -15.48
CA LEU A 128 -17.93 25.91 -15.52
C LEU A 128 -17.43 27.35 -15.42
N ARG A 129 -18.00 28.27 -16.20
CA ARG A 129 -17.66 29.71 -16.16
C ARG A 129 -17.92 30.34 -14.79
N CYS A 130 -19.03 30.00 -14.14
CA CYS A 130 -19.34 30.47 -12.79
C CYS A 130 -18.31 29.97 -11.78
N GLU A 131 -17.94 28.69 -11.84
CA GLU A 131 -16.95 28.12 -10.93
C GLU A 131 -15.53 28.62 -11.18
N THR A 132 -15.12 28.79 -12.43
CA THR A 132 -13.82 29.36 -12.74
C THR A 132 -13.75 30.83 -12.31
N ALA A 133 -14.82 31.61 -12.44
CA ALA A 133 -14.86 32.98 -11.93
C ALA A 133 -14.74 33.06 -10.40
N ASP A 134 -15.40 32.17 -9.65
CA ASP A 134 -15.24 32.06 -8.19
C ASP A 134 -13.81 31.65 -7.80
N LEU A 135 -13.22 30.72 -8.56
CA LEU A 135 -11.84 30.32 -8.41
C LEU A 135 -10.86 31.44 -8.75
N VAL A 136 -11.12 32.29 -9.73
CA VAL A 136 -10.23 33.43 -10.02
C VAL A 136 -10.38 34.52 -8.95
N SER A 137 -11.62 34.81 -8.52
CA SER A 137 -11.91 35.92 -7.59
C SER A 137 -11.48 35.69 -6.13
N GLY A 138 -11.20 34.45 -5.72
CA GLY A 138 -10.89 34.16 -4.31
C GLY A 138 -12.10 33.79 -3.46
N ALA A 139 -13.28 33.68 -4.06
CA ALA A 139 -14.48 33.27 -3.35
C ALA A 139 -14.31 31.86 -2.74
N GLN A 140 -14.93 31.64 -1.58
CA GLN A 140 -15.04 30.30 -1.03
C GLN A 140 -15.90 29.47 -1.97
N VAL A 141 -15.29 28.45 -2.57
CA VAL A 141 -15.99 27.51 -3.44
C VAL A 141 -16.67 26.47 -2.54
N PRO A 142 -18.01 26.33 -2.60
CA PRO A 142 -18.73 25.26 -1.92
C PRO A 142 -18.20 23.88 -2.36
N GLU A 143 -18.42 22.86 -1.54
CA GLU A 143 -18.03 21.50 -1.90
C GLU A 143 -18.68 21.08 -3.24
N PRO A 144 -17.88 20.64 -4.22
CA PRO A 144 -18.39 20.40 -5.56
C PRO A 144 -19.30 19.16 -5.60
N VAL A 145 -20.50 19.33 -6.16
CA VAL A 145 -21.46 18.22 -6.39
C VAL A 145 -20.97 17.35 -7.56
N PRO A 146 -20.96 16.02 -7.47
CA PRO A 146 -20.61 15.16 -8.60
C PRO A 146 -21.50 15.42 -9.82
N LEU A 147 -20.90 15.57 -10.99
CA LEU A 147 -21.64 15.77 -12.25
C LEU A 147 -21.82 14.42 -12.96
N ALA A 148 -22.95 14.23 -13.63
CA ALA A 148 -23.15 13.07 -14.49
C ALA A 148 -22.12 13.08 -15.64
N SER A 149 -21.56 11.91 -15.94
CA SER A 149 -20.61 11.76 -17.05
C SER A 149 -21.34 11.92 -18.38
N ARG A 150 -20.84 12.83 -19.21
CA ARG A 150 -21.37 13.05 -20.55
C ARG A 150 -20.24 13.50 -21.49
N PRO A 151 -20.17 12.94 -22.71
CA PRO A 151 -19.22 13.40 -23.70
C PRO A 151 -19.59 14.82 -24.16
N TRP A 152 -18.57 15.67 -24.25
CA TRP A 152 -18.66 17.02 -24.81
C TRP A 152 -18.79 16.97 -26.34
N GLY A 153 -19.56 17.89 -26.93
CA GLY A 153 -19.42 18.19 -28.35
C GLY A 153 -18.07 18.84 -28.65
N ALA A 154 -17.60 18.78 -29.90
CA ALA A 154 -16.28 19.34 -30.27
C ALA A 154 -16.15 20.84 -29.94
N ASP A 155 -17.16 21.64 -30.31
CA ASP A 155 -17.19 23.08 -30.05
C ASP A 155 -17.29 23.38 -28.54
N GLU A 156 -18.08 22.58 -27.82
CA GLU A 156 -18.27 22.74 -26.37
C GLU A 156 -16.99 22.39 -25.60
N ALA A 157 -16.27 21.36 -26.05
CA ALA A 157 -14.98 20.97 -25.49
C ALA A 157 -13.89 22.03 -25.75
N GLU A 158 -13.88 22.65 -26.93
CA GLU A 158 -12.98 23.76 -27.24
C GLU A 158 -13.30 24.99 -26.37
N GLU A 159 -14.58 25.36 -26.23
CA GLU A 159 -14.99 26.47 -25.35
C GLU A 159 -14.62 26.21 -23.89
N ALA A 160 -14.89 24.99 -23.38
CA ALA A 160 -14.55 24.61 -22.01
C ALA A 160 -13.03 24.64 -21.77
N ARG A 161 -12.23 24.16 -22.73
CA ARG A 161 -10.76 24.22 -22.67
C ARG A 161 -10.25 25.65 -22.66
N SER A 162 -10.79 26.51 -23.53
CA SER A 162 -10.44 27.93 -23.58
C SER A 162 -10.73 28.64 -22.26
N LEU A 163 -11.90 28.38 -21.65
CA LEU A 163 -12.27 28.94 -20.34
C LEU A 163 -11.32 28.50 -19.22
N LEU A 164 -10.99 27.21 -19.16
CA LEU A 164 -10.06 26.67 -18.17
C LEU A 164 -8.64 27.19 -18.36
N ALA A 165 -8.16 27.28 -19.59
CA ALA A 165 -6.83 27.82 -19.90
C ALA A 165 -6.71 29.30 -19.51
N ALA A 166 -7.73 30.12 -19.81
CA ALA A 166 -7.77 31.52 -19.39
C ALA A 166 -7.76 31.64 -17.85
N ALA A 167 -8.56 30.83 -17.15
CA ALA A 167 -8.58 30.80 -15.69
C ALA A 167 -7.23 30.35 -15.10
N ALA A 168 -6.55 29.37 -15.71
CA ALA A 168 -5.25 28.89 -15.27
C ALA A 168 -4.17 29.98 -15.34
N ALA A 169 -4.23 30.86 -16.35
CA ALA A 169 -3.30 31.98 -16.49
C ALA A 169 -3.49 33.03 -15.38
N GLU A 170 -4.73 33.28 -14.97
CA GLU A 170 -5.08 34.33 -13.99
C GLU A 170 -5.00 33.86 -12.52
N ILE A 171 -5.27 32.58 -12.25
CA ILE A 171 -5.36 32.07 -10.88
C ILE A 171 -4.00 32.02 -10.18
N ALA A 172 -4.00 32.27 -8.87
CA ALA A 172 -2.83 32.06 -8.01
C ALA A 172 -2.41 30.57 -8.02
N PRO A 173 -1.09 30.26 -8.04
CA PRO A 173 -0.61 28.89 -8.19
C PRO A 173 -1.12 27.94 -7.11
N GLU A 174 -1.23 28.39 -5.85
CA GLU A 174 -1.76 27.59 -4.73
C GLU A 174 -3.19 27.08 -4.92
N ARG A 175 -3.94 27.66 -5.87
CA ARG A 175 -5.33 27.31 -6.18
C ARG A 175 -5.47 26.57 -7.50
N LEU A 176 -4.39 26.34 -8.24
CA LEU A 176 -4.46 25.60 -9.51
C LEU A 176 -4.94 24.16 -9.31
N ASP A 177 -4.64 23.52 -8.18
CA ASP A 177 -5.19 22.20 -7.81
C ASP A 177 -6.73 22.17 -7.85
N LEU A 178 -7.39 23.23 -7.36
CA LEU A 178 -8.86 23.33 -7.39
C LEU A 178 -9.38 23.43 -8.84
N LEU A 179 -8.66 24.16 -9.70
CA LEU A 179 -9.01 24.27 -11.11
C LEU A 179 -8.82 22.93 -11.85
N LEU A 180 -7.74 22.20 -11.58
CA LEU A 180 -7.47 20.89 -12.16
C LEU A 180 -8.51 19.85 -11.73
N ARG A 181 -8.88 19.82 -10.45
CA ARG A 181 -9.98 18.98 -9.95
C ARG A 181 -11.32 19.35 -10.59
N THR A 182 -11.55 20.64 -10.83
CA THR A 182 -12.73 21.13 -11.55
C THR A 182 -12.72 20.59 -12.98
N ALA A 183 -11.60 20.70 -13.71
CA ALA A 183 -11.45 20.16 -15.06
C ALA A 183 -11.75 18.64 -15.10
N THR A 184 -11.18 17.86 -14.18
CA THR A 184 -11.45 16.42 -14.03
C THR A 184 -12.92 16.13 -13.79
N ARG A 185 -13.57 16.87 -12.87
CA ARG A 185 -14.99 16.69 -12.56
C ARG A 185 -15.89 16.98 -13.76
N PHE A 186 -15.53 17.97 -14.57
CA PHE A 186 -16.25 18.28 -15.80
C PHE A 186 -15.90 17.35 -16.96
N GLY A 187 -14.85 16.53 -16.84
CA GLY A 187 -14.35 15.64 -17.90
C GLY A 187 -13.76 16.43 -19.06
N VAL A 188 -13.06 17.53 -18.78
CA VAL A 188 -12.42 18.38 -19.78
C VAL A 188 -10.91 18.19 -19.69
N ASP A 189 -10.31 17.72 -20.77
CA ASP A 189 -8.86 17.63 -20.87
C ASP A 189 -8.26 19.03 -20.91
N LEU A 190 -7.38 19.36 -19.97
CA LEU A 190 -6.68 20.64 -19.95
C LEU A 190 -5.20 20.38 -20.28
N PRO A 191 -4.77 20.57 -21.55
CA PRO A 191 -3.35 20.52 -21.84
C PRO A 191 -2.67 21.62 -21.00
N PRO A 192 -1.57 21.30 -20.31
CA PRO A 192 -0.90 22.27 -19.47
C PRO A 192 -0.42 23.43 -20.35
N ASP A 193 -0.99 24.62 -20.15
CA ASP A 193 -0.36 25.83 -20.64
C ASP A 193 1.01 25.94 -19.96
N ARG A 194 2.06 26.05 -20.77
CA ARG A 194 3.45 25.96 -20.29
C ARG A 194 3.73 26.97 -19.18
N PHE A 195 3.25 28.20 -19.33
CA PHE A 195 3.51 29.27 -18.36
C PHE A 195 2.78 29.04 -17.03
N ALA A 196 1.49 28.68 -17.08
CA ALA A 196 0.72 28.36 -15.88
C ALA A 196 1.27 27.12 -15.15
N ALA A 197 1.66 26.07 -15.90
CA ALA A 197 2.22 24.84 -15.36
C ALA A 197 3.57 25.08 -14.67
N GLU A 198 4.50 25.81 -15.29
CA GLU A 198 5.80 26.17 -14.70
C GLU A 198 5.62 26.99 -13.42
N ARG A 199 4.68 27.94 -13.40
CA ARG A 199 4.38 28.75 -12.19
C ARG A 199 3.82 27.90 -11.06
N PHE A 200 2.88 27.00 -11.36
CA PHE A 200 2.29 26.10 -10.37
C PHE A 200 3.29 25.11 -9.82
N VAL A 201 4.03 24.43 -10.69
CA VAL A 201 5.05 23.47 -10.27
C VAL A 201 6.16 24.17 -9.49
N GLY A 202 6.56 25.38 -9.89
CA GLY A 202 7.53 26.18 -9.16
C GLY A 202 7.08 26.54 -7.74
N TRP A 203 5.78 26.77 -7.54
CA TRP A 203 5.16 26.92 -6.22
C TRP A 203 5.09 25.58 -5.47
N TRP A 204 4.61 24.52 -6.12
CA TRP A 204 4.44 23.19 -5.54
C TRP A 204 5.76 22.62 -5.02
N ALA A 205 6.83 22.72 -5.82
CA ALA A 205 8.19 22.34 -5.42
C ALA A 205 8.71 23.07 -4.17
N SER A 206 8.17 24.26 -3.88
CA SER A 206 8.52 25.06 -2.69
C SER A 206 7.61 24.79 -1.48
N HIS A 207 6.52 24.05 -1.65
CA HIS A 207 5.52 23.77 -0.61
C HIS A 207 5.25 22.25 -0.52
N PRO A 208 6.24 21.45 -0.08
CA PRO A 208 6.11 19.99 0.04
C PRO A 208 4.98 19.51 0.97
N GLU A 209 4.51 20.37 1.87
CA GLU A 209 3.40 20.13 2.79
C GLU A 209 2.02 20.25 2.13
N ALA A 210 1.94 20.87 0.94
CA ALA A 210 0.72 20.92 0.14
C ALA A 210 0.40 19.49 -0.32
N SER A 211 -0.46 18.80 0.42
CA SER A 211 -0.84 17.41 0.20
C SER A 211 -1.75 17.29 -1.04
N LEU A 212 -1.15 17.46 -2.21
CA LEU A 212 -1.79 17.42 -3.51
C LEU A 212 -1.87 16.00 -4.05
N ASP A 213 -2.91 15.70 -4.83
CA ASP A 213 -3.16 14.39 -5.43
C ASP A 213 -3.17 14.48 -6.97
N PRO A 214 -2.05 14.18 -7.64
CA PRO A 214 -1.96 14.25 -9.10
C PRO A 214 -2.90 13.30 -9.83
N ALA A 215 -3.33 12.20 -9.19
CA ALA A 215 -4.29 11.27 -9.79
C ALA A 215 -5.69 11.88 -9.96
N ALA A 216 -5.95 13.02 -9.29
CA ALA A 216 -7.19 13.77 -9.43
C ALA A 216 -7.16 14.80 -10.57
N TRP A 217 -6.08 14.89 -11.37
CA TRP A 217 -5.89 15.88 -12.43
C TRP A 217 -5.90 15.25 -13.83
N PRO A 218 -6.37 15.97 -14.86
CA PRO A 218 -6.38 15.44 -16.22
C PRO A 218 -4.97 15.32 -16.83
N CYS A 219 -4.01 16.13 -16.35
CA CYS A 219 -2.62 16.17 -16.80
C CYS A 219 -1.62 15.91 -15.64
N GLY A 220 -2.00 14.97 -14.75
CA GLY A 220 -1.24 14.65 -13.54
C GLY A 220 0.19 14.21 -13.83
N ASP A 221 0.37 13.31 -14.79
CA ASP A 221 1.67 12.75 -15.15
C ASP A 221 2.60 13.82 -15.74
N GLU A 222 2.09 14.72 -16.59
CA GLU A 222 2.87 15.82 -17.16
C GLU A 222 3.32 16.81 -16.09
N LEU A 223 2.46 17.13 -15.12
CA LEU A 223 2.80 18.02 -14.02
C LEU A 223 3.80 17.39 -13.04
N VAL A 224 3.72 16.08 -12.80
CA VAL A 224 4.70 15.33 -12.00
C VAL A 224 6.05 15.27 -12.73
N ALA A 225 6.06 15.10 -14.06
CA ALA A 225 7.28 15.16 -14.86
C ALA A 225 7.94 16.55 -14.78
N LEU A 226 7.14 17.63 -14.91
CA LEU A 226 7.65 19.00 -14.75
C LEU A 226 8.14 19.25 -13.31
N LEU A 227 7.46 18.71 -12.29
CA LEU A 227 7.92 18.79 -10.90
C LEU A 227 9.27 18.12 -10.72
N ARG A 228 9.47 16.96 -11.35
CA ARG A 228 10.75 16.27 -11.33
C ARG A 228 11.85 17.12 -11.96
N GLU A 229 11.62 17.71 -13.12
CA GLU A 229 12.59 18.61 -13.77
C GLU A 229 12.96 19.77 -12.84
N VAL A 230 11.97 20.46 -12.27
CA VAL A 230 12.18 21.59 -11.35
C VAL A 230 12.93 21.17 -10.08
N LEU A 231 12.59 20.03 -9.49
CA LEU A 231 13.29 19.52 -8.31
C LEU A 231 14.72 19.10 -8.65
N GLY A 232 14.95 18.50 -9.81
CA GLY A 232 16.27 18.11 -10.30
C GLY A 232 17.19 19.31 -10.46
N GLU A 233 16.75 20.36 -11.16
CA GLU A 233 17.52 21.60 -11.32
C GLU A 233 17.85 22.28 -9.99
N ARG A 234 16.87 22.32 -9.05
CA ARG A 234 17.08 22.95 -7.75
C ARG A 234 17.99 22.13 -6.83
N LEU A 235 17.96 20.80 -6.95
CA LEU A 235 18.76 19.89 -6.13
C LEU A 235 20.26 20.08 -6.35
N GLU A 236 20.68 20.47 -7.56
CA GLU A 236 22.08 20.79 -7.88
C GLU A 236 22.68 21.89 -6.99
N HIS A 237 21.82 22.75 -6.41
CA HIS A 237 22.22 23.98 -5.74
C HIS A 237 21.68 24.11 -4.31
N SER A 238 20.93 23.12 -3.78
CA SER A 238 20.20 23.29 -2.51
C SER A 238 20.03 22.01 -1.68
N ASP A 239 20.67 21.97 -0.51
CA ASP A 239 20.47 20.92 0.50
C ASP A 239 19.05 20.94 1.10
N VAL A 240 18.37 22.09 1.07
CA VAL A 240 16.98 22.23 1.55
C VAL A 240 16.04 21.38 0.69
N VAL A 241 16.28 21.36 -0.63
CA VAL A 241 15.50 20.54 -1.57
C VAL A 241 15.76 19.06 -1.33
N LEU A 242 17.01 18.66 -1.09
CA LEU A 242 17.33 17.28 -0.71
C LEU A 242 16.57 16.84 0.55
N SER A 243 16.50 17.71 1.57
CA SER A 243 15.70 17.43 2.78
C SER A 243 14.22 17.26 2.45
N ALA A 244 13.65 18.17 1.66
CA ALA A 244 12.26 18.08 1.23
C ALA A 244 11.97 16.80 0.42
N VAL A 245 12.89 16.37 -0.45
CA VAL A 245 12.76 15.11 -1.19
C VAL A 245 12.76 13.92 -0.24
N ASN A 246 13.70 13.91 0.71
CA ASN A 246 13.84 12.82 1.68
C ASN A 246 12.64 12.70 2.62
N GLU A 247 11.93 13.79 2.90
CA GLU A 247 10.82 13.84 3.86
C GLU A 247 9.44 13.74 3.20
N HIS A 248 9.24 14.40 2.06
CA HIS A 248 7.91 14.65 1.50
C HIS A 248 7.72 14.15 0.08
N TRP A 249 8.69 14.34 -0.83
CA TRP A 249 8.48 14.05 -2.25
C TRP A 249 8.65 12.58 -2.63
N TRP A 250 9.46 11.83 -1.89
CA TRP A 250 9.79 10.46 -2.28
C TRP A 250 8.57 9.53 -2.47
N PRO A 251 7.46 9.58 -1.71
CA PRO A 251 6.33 8.68 -1.93
C PRO A 251 5.68 8.89 -3.29
N LEU A 252 5.58 10.15 -3.72
CA LEU A 252 5.01 10.56 -5.00
C LEU A 252 5.95 10.18 -6.16
N LEU A 253 7.25 10.41 -6.00
CA LEU A 253 8.24 10.21 -7.07
C LEU A 253 8.74 8.76 -7.17
N ARG A 254 8.58 7.93 -6.12
CA ARG A 254 9.06 6.55 -6.08
C ARG A 254 8.66 5.69 -7.28
N PRO A 255 7.40 5.72 -7.79
CA PRO A 255 7.00 4.87 -8.92
C PRO A 255 7.75 5.17 -10.21
N ILE A 256 8.27 6.39 -10.37
CA ILE A 256 8.98 6.85 -11.56
C ILE A 256 10.50 6.98 -11.35
N ALA A 257 10.98 6.84 -10.11
CA ALA A 257 12.39 6.90 -9.79
C ALA A 257 13.09 5.60 -10.17
N THR A 258 13.83 5.63 -11.27
CA THR A 258 14.44 4.45 -11.87
C THR A 258 15.94 4.57 -12.07
N ASP A 259 16.51 5.77 -12.23
CA ASP A 259 17.94 5.91 -12.53
C ASP A 259 18.75 6.23 -11.26
N PRO A 260 19.52 5.29 -10.68
CA PRO A 260 20.32 5.56 -9.48
C PRO A 260 21.48 6.56 -9.72
N PHE A 261 21.77 6.93 -10.97
CA PHE A 261 22.80 7.93 -11.31
C PHE A 261 22.24 9.35 -11.43
N GLU A 262 20.94 9.50 -11.66
CA GLU A 262 20.30 10.81 -11.58
C GLU A 262 20.22 11.25 -10.11
N PRO A 263 20.75 12.43 -9.74
CA PRO A 263 20.80 12.86 -8.34
C PRO A 263 19.44 12.86 -7.62
N LEU A 264 18.37 13.23 -8.33
CA LEU A 264 17.02 13.24 -7.78
C LEU A 264 16.51 11.82 -7.50
N ASP A 265 16.70 10.90 -8.44
CA ASP A 265 16.32 9.49 -8.24
C ASP A 265 17.12 8.83 -7.16
N ALA A 266 18.43 9.06 -7.10
CA ALA A 266 19.27 8.57 -6.02
C ALA A 266 18.74 9.03 -4.66
N ALA A 267 18.31 10.29 -4.54
CA ALA A 267 17.69 10.82 -3.33
C ALA A 267 16.35 10.14 -3.00
N VAL A 268 15.45 10.01 -3.99
CA VAL A 268 14.13 9.34 -3.82
C VAL A 268 14.29 7.87 -3.43
N ILE A 269 15.19 7.14 -4.10
CA ILE A 269 15.52 5.73 -3.83
C ILE A 269 16.05 5.59 -2.39
N SER A 270 17.00 6.43 -2.01
CA SER A 270 17.58 6.44 -0.67
C SER A 270 16.55 6.75 0.43
N ALA A 271 15.66 7.71 0.16
CA ALA A 271 14.57 8.07 1.06
C ALA A 271 13.58 6.91 1.24
N ALA A 272 13.25 6.19 0.17
CA ALA A 272 12.40 5.00 0.23
C ALA A 272 13.05 3.86 1.04
N VAL A 273 14.38 3.66 0.92
CA VAL A 273 15.13 2.71 1.77
C VAL A 273 15.13 3.16 3.23
N ARG A 274 15.26 4.46 3.50
CA ARG A 274 15.22 5.02 4.86
C ARG A 274 13.88 4.80 5.56
N ALA A 275 12.77 4.89 4.84
CA ALA A 275 11.41 4.77 5.37
C ALA A 275 11.09 3.40 6.02
N GLN A 276 11.92 2.37 5.79
CA GLN A 276 11.72 0.98 6.24
C GLN A 276 10.45 0.35 5.65
N GLY A 277 10.11 -0.87 6.10
CA GLY A 277 8.88 -1.56 5.70
C GLY A 277 8.91 -2.08 4.26
N ASP A 278 7.75 -2.10 3.62
CA ASP A 278 7.59 -2.67 2.28
C ASP A 278 8.28 -1.83 1.20
N ALA A 279 8.30 -0.49 1.33
CA ALA A 279 8.99 0.38 0.38
C ALA A 279 10.50 0.08 0.30
N ARG A 280 11.15 -0.13 1.46
CA ARG A 280 12.57 -0.55 1.52
C ARG A 280 12.78 -1.90 0.81
N ARG A 281 11.90 -2.87 1.05
CA ARG A 281 11.99 -4.21 0.44
C ARG A 281 11.80 -4.15 -1.07
N GLU A 282 10.76 -3.46 -1.55
CA GLU A 282 10.43 -3.30 -2.97
C GLU A 282 11.60 -2.68 -3.75
N ILE A 283 12.19 -1.61 -3.22
CA ILE A 283 13.32 -0.92 -3.86
C ILE A 283 14.58 -1.80 -3.87
N VAL A 284 14.91 -2.46 -2.75
CA VAL A 284 16.05 -3.39 -2.72
C VAL A 284 15.86 -4.54 -3.70
N ASP A 285 14.63 -5.06 -3.83
CA ASP A 285 14.32 -6.17 -4.74
C ASP A 285 14.40 -5.74 -6.20
N LEU A 286 13.86 -4.56 -6.54
CA LEU A 286 13.98 -3.95 -7.86
C LEU A 286 15.46 -3.85 -8.29
N PHE A 287 16.32 -3.29 -7.42
CA PHE A 287 17.74 -3.14 -7.75
C PHE A 287 18.51 -4.44 -7.69
N ALA A 288 18.14 -5.40 -6.84
CA ALA A 288 18.73 -6.74 -6.85
C ALA A 288 18.43 -7.48 -8.15
N ASP A 289 17.22 -7.34 -8.70
CA ASP A 289 16.86 -7.93 -9.99
C ASP A 289 17.59 -7.25 -11.14
N ARG A 290 17.73 -5.92 -11.10
CA ARG A 290 18.55 -5.18 -12.09
C ARG A 290 20.00 -5.64 -12.06
N LEU A 291 20.65 -5.68 -10.89
CA LEU A 291 22.05 -6.09 -10.76
C LEU A 291 22.38 -7.51 -11.28
N ARG A 292 21.38 -8.35 -11.59
CA ARG A 292 21.59 -9.64 -12.27
C ARG A 292 21.82 -9.51 -13.78
N ASP A 293 21.41 -8.41 -14.38
CA ASP A 293 21.55 -8.17 -15.82
C ASP A 293 23.03 -7.87 -16.13
N PRO A 294 23.73 -8.74 -16.89
CA PRO A 294 25.15 -8.59 -17.19
C PRO A 294 25.44 -7.44 -18.15
N ASP A 295 24.43 -6.96 -18.89
CA ASP A 295 24.57 -5.92 -19.90
C ASP A 295 24.29 -4.51 -19.35
N LEU A 296 24.01 -4.38 -18.04
CA LEU A 296 23.80 -3.09 -17.42
C LEU A 296 25.09 -2.24 -17.44
N PRO A 297 25.00 -0.98 -17.88
CA PRO A 297 26.10 -0.02 -17.80
C PRO A 297 26.38 0.43 -16.35
N ASP A 298 25.52 0.06 -15.41
CA ASP A 298 25.51 0.52 -14.03
C ASP A 298 26.69 -0.05 -13.24
N THR A 299 27.51 0.83 -12.64
CA THR A 299 28.51 0.37 -11.68
C THR A 299 27.80 -0.08 -10.38
N PRO A 300 27.95 -1.33 -9.93
CA PRO A 300 27.30 -1.82 -8.71
C PRO A 300 27.58 -0.98 -7.46
N GLU A 301 28.75 -0.32 -7.43
CA GLU A 301 29.12 0.63 -6.38
C GLU A 301 28.18 1.83 -6.29
N ALA A 302 27.84 2.43 -7.42
CA ALA A 302 26.96 3.60 -7.48
C ALA A 302 25.54 3.22 -7.05
N VAL A 303 25.03 2.07 -7.50
CA VAL A 303 23.73 1.53 -7.08
C VAL A 303 23.68 1.36 -5.56
N LEU A 304 24.70 0.72 -4.98
CA LEU A 304 24.78 0.56 -3.53
C LEU A 304 24.94 1.90 -2.81
N ALA A 305 25.59 2.90 -3.41
CA ALA A 305 25.75 4.22 -2.82
C ALA A 305 24.43 4.99 -2.82
N ALA A 306 23.68 4.94 -3.92
CA ALA A 306 22.35 5.53 -4.06
C ALA A 306 21.37 4.90 -3.05
N LEU A 307 21.30 3.57 -2.98
CA LEU A 307 20.39 2.84 -2.08
C LEU A 307 20.60 3.19 -0.60
N PHE A 308 21.87 3.28 -0.17
CA PHE A 308 22.23 3.32 1.25
C PHE A 308 22.85 4.64 1.69
N SER A 309 22.64 5.74 0.96
CA SER A 309 23.16 7.05 1.35
C SER A 309 22.46 7.62 2.60
N ALA A 310 21.17 7.33 2.80
CA ALA A 310 20.37 7.84 3.91
C ALA A 310 20.07 6.78 5.00
N ALA A 311 20.43 5.51 4.78
CA ALA A 311 20.29 4.44 5.76
C ALA A 311 21.31 3.32 5.55
N PRO A 312 21.87 2.73 6.63
CA PRO A 312 22.81 1.62 6.50
C PRO A 312 22.12 0.34 6.00
N PRO A 313 22.80 -0.48 5.18
CA PRO A 313 22.26 -1.75 4.74
C PRO A 313 22.28 -2.80 5.86
N THR A 314 21.36 -3.76 5.78
CA THR A 314 21.35 -4.95 6.62
C THR A 314 22.17 -6.08 5.98
N VAL A 315 22.52 -7.10 6.78
CA VAL A 315 23.25 -8.28 6.27
C VAL A 315 22.44 -9.02 5.21
N ASP A 316 21.12 -9.11 5.36
CA ASP A 316 20.25 -9.81 4.41
C ASP A 316 20.16 -9.09 3.06
N GLU A 317 20.10 -7.76 3.09
CA GLU A 317 20.10 -6.94 1.86
C GLU A 317 21.44 -7.00 1.14
N LEU A 318 22.56 -6.90 1.87
CA LEU A 318 23.88 -7.07 1.28
C LEU A 318 24.05 -8.46 0.68
N HIS A 319 23.61 -9.51 1.38
CA HIS A 319 23.65 -10.87 0.85
C HIS A 319 22.81 -10.98 -0.44
N ARG A 320 21.64 -10.33 -0.50
CA ARG A 320 20.76 -10.34 -1.69
C ARG A 320 21.37 -9.57 -2.86
N LEU A 321 21.84 -8.35 -2.63
CA LEU A 321 22.39 -7.45 -3.65
C LEU A 321 23.74 -7.95 -4.17
N ILE A 322 24.68 -8.27 -3.27
CA ILE A 322 26.01 -8.77 -3.67
C ILE A 322 25.90 -10.18 -4.26
N GLY A 323 24.97 -11.00 -3.76
CA GLY A 323 24.69 -12.32 -4.35
C GLY A 323 24.04 -12.28 -5.74
N ALA A 324 23.47 -11.14 -6.14
CA ALA A 324 22.94 -10.93 -7.48
C ALA A 324 24.04 -10.55 -8.49
N LEU A 325 25.18 -10.04 -8.03
CA LEU A 325 26.28 -9.61 -8.87
C LEU A 325 27.04 -10.80 -9.48
N PRO A 326 27.53 -10.68 -10.73
CA PRO A 326 28.60 -11.53 -11.22
C PRO A 326 29.80 -11.46 -10.29
N ALA A 327 30.47 -12.59 -10.03
CA ALA A 327 31.62 -12.63 -9.11
C ALA A 327 32.76 -11.67 -9.50
N THR A 328 32.89 -11.34 -10.79
CA THR A 328 33.87 -10.39 -11.34
C THR A 328 33.52 -8.92 -11.07
N ALA A 329 32.27 -8.62 -10.70
CA ALA A 329 31.77 -7.27 -10.47
C ALA A 329 31.90 -6.83 -9.00
N VAL A 330 32.31 -7.74 -8.11
CA VAL A 330 32.57 -7.41 -6.71
C VAL A 330 33.94 -6.72 -6.61
N THR A 331 33.92 -5.44 -6.26
CA THR A 331 35.13 -4.64 -6.07
C THR A 331 35.54 -4.55 -4.60
N GLU A 332 36.75 -4.06 -4.35
CA GLU A 332 37.26 -3.80 -2.99
C GLU A 332 36.38 -2.82 -2.21
N SER A 333 35.83 -1.80 -2.89
CA SER A 333 34.94 -0.80 -2.30
C SER A 333 33.63 -1.43 -1.78
N ILE A 334 33.02 -2.32 -2.58
CA ILE A 334 31.83 -3.08 -2.19
C ILE A 334 32.14 -4.00 -1.02
N ALA A 335 33.27 -4.72 -1.08
CA ALA A 335 33.70 -5.60 -0.01
C ALA A 335 33.90 -4.82 1.30
N GLN A 336 34.59 -3.68 1.26
CA GLN A 336 34.83 -2.84 2.44
C GLN A 336 33.53 -2.30 3.05
N ARG A 337 32.57 -1.90 2.22
CA ARG A 337 31.23 -1.51 2.69
C ARG A 337 30.53 -2.68 3.37
N ALA A 338 30.56 -3.87 2.79
CA ALA A 338 29.97 -5.06 3.39
C ALA A 338 30.66 -5.42 4.73
N PHE A 339 31.99 -5.35 4.81
CA PHE A 339 32.74 -5.60 6.03
C PHE A 339 32.43 -4.59 7.15
N SER A 340 32.14 -3.33 6.80
CA SER A 340 31.73 -2.31 7.77
C SER A 340 30.41 -2.66 8.47
N VAL A 341 29.52 -3.39 7.79
CA VAL A 341 28.25 -3.90 8.34
C VAL A 341 28.47 -5.21 9.09
N LEU A 342 29.22 -6.14 8.48
CA LEU A 342 29.48 -7.46 9.06
C LEU A 342 30.24 -7.38 10.39
N SER A 343 31.18 -6.45 10.53
CA SER A 343 31.95 -6.25 11.77
C SER A 343 31.10 -5.83 12.98
N LYS A 344 29.94 -5.21 12.73
CA LYS A 344 28.98 -4.78 13.76
C LYS A 344 27.83 -5.77 13.97
N ALA A 345 27.68 -6.73 13.07
CA ALA A 345 26.56 -7.67 13.06
C ALA A 345 26.89 -8.97 13.81
N LYS A 346 25.84 -9.62 14.34
CA LYS A 346 25.95 -10.99 14.86
C LYS A 346 26.28 -11.96 13.71
N VAL A 347 27.10 -12.96 13.98
CA VAL A 347 27.38 -14.05 13.01
C VAL A 347 26.11 -14.89 12.81
N THR A 348 25.60 -14.89 11.59
CA THR A 348 24.44 -15.67 11.11
C THR A 348 24.84 -16.50 9.89
N ALA A 349 24.00 -17.44 9.44
CA ALA A 349 24.27 -18.19 8.20
C ALA A 349 24.48 -17.25 7.00
N ARG A 350 23.65 -16.21 6.88
CA ARG A 350 23.74 -15.19 5.82
C ARG A 350 25.02 -14.36 5.90
N HIS A 351 25.50 -14.04 7.10
CA HIS A 351 26.81 -13.42 7.31
C HIS A 351 27.91 -14.29 6.68
N LEU A 352 27.93 -15.60 7.01
CA LEU A 352 28.95 -16.52 6.52
C LEU A 352 28.83 -16.76 5.01
N ASP A 353 27.61 -16.83 4.48
CA ASP A 353 27.38 -16.91 3.04
C ASP A 353 27.89 -15.67 2.30
N LEU A 354 27.73 -14.47 2.87
CA LEU A 354 28.28 -13.25 2.30
C LEU A 354 29.81 -13.24 2.34
N LEU A 355 30.45 -13.67 3.43
CA LEU A 355 31.91 -13.82 3.48
C LEU A 355 32.44 -14.76 2.38
N ARG A 356 31.68 -15.79 2.02
CA ARG A 356 32.05 -16.70 0.94
C ARG A 356 31.98 -16.04 -0.44
N VAL A 357 30.99 -15.18 -0.68
CA VAL A 357 30.94 -14.39 -1.93
C VAL A 357 32.10 -13.40 -1.99
N LEU A 358 32.50 -12.86 -0.84
CA LEU A 358 33.61 -11.91 -0.70
C LEU A 358 34.98 -12.56 -0.50
N SER A 359 35.15 -13.86 -0.84
CA SER A 359 36.34 -14.64 -0.45
C SER A 359 37.68 -14.05 -0.87
N HIS A 360 37.72 -13.33 -2.00
CA HIS A 360 38.93 -12.71 -2.54
C HIS A 360 39.37 -11.44 -1.79
N HIS A 361 38.49 -10.86 -0.97
CA HIS A 361 38.70 -9.57 -0.29
C HIS A 361 38.84 -9.71 1.24
N LEU A 362 38.87 -10.94 1.76
CA LEU A 362 38.84 -11.17 3.21
C LEU A 362 40.11 -10.67 3.91
N CYS A 363 39.93 -9.97 5.02
CA CYS A 363 40.96 -9.65 6.03
C CYS A 363 41.21 -10.82 6.98
N ALA A 364 42.24 -10.73 7.84
CA ALA A 364 42.66 -11.83 8.73
C ALA A 364 41.51 -12.40 9.59
N ASP A 365 40.78 -11.54 10.31
CA ASP A 365 39.67 -11.98 11.18
C ASP A 365 38.52 -12.63 10.41
N GLN A 366 38.26 -12.16 9.18
CA GLN A 366 37.21 -12.69 8.32
C GLN A 366 37.63 -14.02 7.68
N ARG A 367 38.91 -14.20 7.39
CA ARG A 367 39.47 -15.48 6.91
C ARG A 367 39.35 -16.57 7.96
N GLU A 368 39.48 -16.25 9.25
CA GLU A 368 39.25 -17.21 10.33
C GLU A 368 37.80 -17.71 10.32
N LEU A 369 36.83 -16.78 10.33
CA LEU A 369 35.39 -17.12 10.23
C LEU A 369 35.06 -17.91 8.96
N TRP A 370 35.62 -17.51 7.82
CA TRP A 370 35.41 -18.20 6.54
C TRP A 370 36.03 -19.61 6.55
N SER A 371 37.21 -19.79 7.14
CA SER A 371 37.86 -21.10 7.28
C SER A 371 37.05 -22.02 8.20
N GLU A 372 36.58 -21.50 9.33
CA GLU A 372 35.67 -22.20 10.23
C GLU A 372 34.37 -22.63 9.53
N ASP A 373 33.72 -21.75 8.77
CA ASP A 373 32.53 -22.08 7.96
C ASP A 373 32.85 -23.17 6.93
N GLY A 374 34.00 -23.06 6.26
CA GLY A 374 34.50 -24.06 5.33
C GLY A 374 34.64 -25.45 5.96
N ARG A 375 35.12 -25.53 7.21
CA ARG A 375 35.20 -26.79 7.98
C ARG A 375 33.82 -27.36 8.26
N VAL A 376 32.88 -26.55 8.77
CA VAL A 376 31.51 -27.00 9.06
C VAL A 376 30.81 -27.50 7.79
N ARG A 377 30.91 -26.76 6.68
CA ARG A 377 30.31 -27.16 5.40
C ARG A 377 30.93 -28.42 4.84
N SER A 378 32.26 -28.55 4.92
CA SER A 378 32.96 -29.77 4.50
C SER A 378 32.54 -30.97 5.35
N TRP A 379 32.37 -30.78 6.66
CA TRP A 379 31.85 -31.78 7.59
C TRP A 379 30.42 -32.18 7.22
N VAL A 380 29.51 -31.23 6.99
CA VAL A 380 28.12 -31.51 6.58
C VAL A 380 28.07 -32.25 5.24
N ALA A 381 28.89 -31.85 4.27
CA ALA A 381 28.95 -32.49 2.96
C ALA A 381 29.57 -33.89 3.02
N ALA A 382 30.61 -34.11 3.83
CA ALA A 382 31.18 -35.44 4.05
C ALA A 382 30.18 -36.36 4.76
N PHE A 383 29.52 -35.88 5.82
CA PHE A 383 28.49 -36.61 6.55
C PHE A 383 27.32 -37.02 5.65
N SER A 384 26.80 -36.08 4.85
CA SER A 384 25.65 -36.31 3.98
C SER A 384 25.96 -37.33 2.86
N ARG A 385 27.23 -37.49 2.50
CA ARG A 385 27.70 -38.51 1.55
C ARG A 385 28.02 -39.86 2.22
N GLY A 386 27.80 -39.99 3.53
CA GLY A 386 28.13 -41.19 4.30
C GLY A 386 29.64 -41.37 4.53
N GLY A 387 30.44 -40.33 4.32
CA GLY A 387 31.87 -40.34 4.58
C GLY A 387 32.20 -40.20 6.06
N GLU A 388 33.45 -40.53 6.41
CA GLU A 388 33.97 -40.23 7.74
C GLU A 388 34.09 -38.72 7.94
N VAL A 389 33.72 -38.27 9.14
CA VAL A 389 33.78 -36.86 9.51
C VAL A 389 34.80 -36.62 10.61
N GLY A 390 35.56 -35.53 10.47
CA GLY A 390 36.53 -35.10 11.47
C GLY A 390 35.90 -34.32 12.64
N SER A 391 36.78 -33.80 13.50
CA SER A 391 36.43 -32.94 14.65
C SER A 391 36.02 -31.53 14.20
N LEU A 392 35.11 -30.91 14.97
CA LEU A 392 34.74 -29.49 14.88
C LEU A 392 35.14 -28.72 16.16
N GLU A 393 36.04 -29.26 16.98
CA GLU A 393 36.47 -28.64 18.26
C GLU A 393 37.15 -27.28 18.07
N ASP A 394 37.87 -27.10 16.96
CA ASP A 394 38.51 -25.83 16.60
C ASP A 394 37.55 -24.83 15.93
N VAL A 395 36.25 -25.15 15.83
CA VAL A 395 35.25 -24.23 15.27
C VAL A 395 34.60 -23.45 16.41
N SER A 396 34.59 -22.12 16.29
CA SER A 396 33.98 -21.27 17.30
C SER A 396 32.47 -21.51 17.43
N GLU A 397 31.95 -21.35 18.64
CA GLU A 397 30.52 -21.54 18.92
C GLU A 397 29.63 -20.64 18.07
N ARG A 398 30.08 -19.43 17.73
CA ARG A 398 29.34 -18.49 16.87
C ARG A 398 29.11 -19.05 15.46
N VAL A 399 30.10 -19.73 14.86
CA VAL A 399 29.98 -20.32 13.51
C VAL A 399 29.10 -21.57 13.56
N LEU A 400 29.32 -22.44 14.56
CA LEU A 400 28.48 -23.63 14.74
C LEU A 400 27.01 -23.26 14.97
N ARG A 401 26.72 -22.27 15.81
CA ARG A 401 25.35 -21.77 16.03
C ARG A 401 24.75 -21.22 14.73
N ALA A 402 25.52 -20.49 13.93
CA ALA A 402 25.05 -19.93 12.67
C ALA A 402 24.64 -21.01 11.66
N ARG A 403 25.35 -22.16 11.63
CA ARG A 403 25.08 -23.30 10.74
C ARG A 403 24.29 -24.44 11.38
N LEU A 404 23.81 -24.26 12.61
CA LEU A 404 23.22 -25.33 13.40
C LEU A 404 21.98 -25.94 12.75
N SER A 405 21.15 -25.12 12.08
CA SER A 405 19.97 -25.60 11.34
C SER A 405 20.33 -26.54 10.18
N GLU A 406 21.42 -26.25 9.45
CA GLU A 406 21.94 -27.10 8.37
C GLU A 406 22.51 -28.41 8.93
N VAL A 407 23.28 -28.32 10.02
CA VAL A 407 23.85 -29.49 10.72
C VAL A 407 22.73 -30.39 11.26
N VAL A 408 21.73 -29.84 11.95
CA VAL A 408 20.57 -30.59 12.46
C VAL A 408 19.81 -31.22 11.30
N THR A 409 19.61 -30.50 10.20
CA THR A 409 18.90 -31.05 9.03
C THR A 409 19.66 -32.24 8.43
N ALA A 410 20.99 -32.15 8.31
CA ALA A 410 21.81 -33.27 7.84
C ALA A 410 21.75 -34.46 8.81
N LEU A 411 21.88 -34.22 10.12
CA LEU A 411 21.81 -35.26 11.16
C LEU A 411 20.44 -35.97 11.18
N LEU A 412 19.35 -35.23 11.05
CA LEU A 412 17.99 -35.78 11.00
C LEU A 412 17.70 -36.48 9.67
N ALA A 413 18.43 -36.21 8.59
CA ALA A 413 18.29 -36.93 7.34
C ALA A 413 18.92 -38.33 7.38
N ALA A 414 19.91 -38.54 8.25
CA ALA A 414 20.70 -39.77 8.35
C ALA A 414 20.13 -40.81 9.34
N ASP A 415 20.73 -42.01 9.35
CA ASP A 415 20.46 -43.01 10.38
C ASP A 415 20.90 -42.49 11.77
N PRO A 416 20.10 -42.67 12.85
CA PRO A 416 20.42 -42.15 14.18
C PRO A 416 21.80 -42.60 14.71
N ARG A 417 22.27 -43.81 14.39
CA ARG A 417 23.57 -44.30 14.85
C ARG A 417 24.71 -43.59 14.15
N ALA A 418 24.58 -43.34 12.84
CA ALA A 418 25.54 -42.55 12.10
C ALA A 418 25.58 -41.10 12.60
N ALA A 419 24.41 -40.50 12.83
CA ALA A 419 24.26 -39.15 13.37
C ALA A 419 24.87 -39.02 14.77
N VAL A 420 24.71 -40.00 15.66
CA VAL A 420 25.37 -40.01 16.98
C VAL A 420 26.87 -40.12 16.87
N ARG A 421 27.41 -41.04 16.05
CA ARG A 421 28.86 -41.14 15.84
C ARG A 421 29.43 -39.82 15.33
N ALA A 422 28.80 -39.23 14.32
CA ALA A 422 29.21 -37.94 13.77
C ALA A 422 29.16 -36.82 14.81
N SER A 423 28.07 -36.73 15.60
CA SER A 423 27.92 -35.72 16.66
C SER A 423 28.96 -35.86 17.77
N VAL A 424 29.36 -37.10 18.08
CA VAL A 424 30.42 -37.39 19.05
C VAL A 424 31.78 -37.02 18.49
N SER A 425 32.09 -37.45 17.26
CA SER A 425 33.33 -37.12 16.56
C SER A 425 33.52 -35.62 16.33
N ALA A 426 32.44 -34.86 16.18
CA ALA A 426 32.48 -33.41 16.03
C ALA A 426 32.88 -32.65 17.31
N GLY A 427 32.77 -33.28 18.49
CA GLY A 427 33.16 -32.69 19.78
C GLY A 427 32.00 -32.22 20.67
N GLU A 428 32.33 -31.86 21.91
CA GLU A 428 31.35 -31.55 22.96
C GLU A 428 30.49 -30.32 22.67
N LEU A 429 31.04 -29.34 21.95
CA LEU A 429 30.34 -28.09 21.64
C LEU A 429 29.10 -28.35 20.78
N LEU A 430 29.21 -29.18 19.74
CA LEU A 430 28.05 -29.55 18.93
C LEU A 430 27.01 -30.30 19.76
N GLN A 431 27.43 -31.23 20.62
CA GLN A 431 26.50 -31.97 21.49
C GLN A 431 25.70 -31.03 22.40
N ARG A 432 26.36 -30.02 23.01
CA ARG A 432 25.69 -29.00 23.82
C ARG A 432 24.69 -28.17 23.03
N LEU A 433 25.01 -27.81 21.78
CA LEU A 433 24.08 -27.08 20.91
C LEU A 433 22.87 -27.94 20.51
N LEU A 434 23.07 -29.23 20.22
CA LEU A 434 22.00 -30.16 19.90
C LEU A 434 21.04 -30.38 21.08
N MET A 435 21.53 -30.33 22.33
CA MET A 435 20.68 -30.44 23.53
C MET A 435 19.58 -29.37 23.56
N ARG A 436 19.84 -28.20 22.97
CA ARG A 436 18.88 -27.10 22.90
C ARG A 436 18.01 -27.18 21.64
N GLU A 437 18.58 -27.56 20.51
CA GLU A 437 17.86 -27.52 19.22
C GLU A 437 17.00 -28.75 18.93
N LEU A 438 17.40 -29.96 19.32
CA LEU A 438 16.53 -31.12 19.06
C LEU A 438 15.16 -30.99 19.77
N PRO A 439 15.09 -30.50 21.04
CA PRO A 439 13.82 -30.18 21.67
C PRO A 439 12.99 -29.12 20.97
N SER A 440 13.61 -28.10 20.37
CA SER A 440 12.87 -27.09 19.60
C SER A 440 12.19 -27.72 18.38
N VAL A 441 12.88 -28.65 17.70
CA VAL A 441 12.36 -29.34 16.50
C VAL A 441 11.16 -30.24 16.81
N TRP A 442 11.18 -31.07 17.86
CA TRP A 442 10.04 -31.96 18.12
C TRP A 442 8.85 -31.27 18.82
N ASN A 443 9.06 -30.09 19.40
CA ASN A 443 7.99 -29.27 19.96
C ASN A 443 7.38 -28.31 18.91
N ASP A 444 7.98 -28.16 17.74
CA ASP A 444 7.40 -27.39 16.64
C ASP A 444 6.22 -28.13 16.02
N GLU A 445 5.01 -27.63 16.25
CA GLU A 445 3.77 -28.20 15.70
C GLU A 445 3.66 -28.05 14.18
N ARG A 446 4.42 -27.12 13.58
CA ARG A 446 4.44 -26.89 12.13
C ARG A 446 5.45 -27.79 11.42
N ALA A 447 6.37 -28.41 12.14
CA ALA A 447 7.33 -29.35 11.57
C ALA A 447 6.66 -30.67 11.17
N GLU A 448 7.13 -31.27 10.07
CA GLU A 448 6.67 -32.59 9.63
C GLU A 448 6.80 -33.64 10.75
N GLU A 449 5.77 -34.47 10.93
CA GLU A 449 5.75 -35.53 11.96
C GLU A 449 6.99 -36.43 11.87
N SER A 450 7.42 -36.76 10.65
CA SER A 450 8.62 -37.57 10.40
C SER A 450 9.90 -36.91 10.94
N ARG A 451 10.02 -35.58 10.81
CA ARG A 451 11.17 -34.80 11.28
C ARG A 451 11.18 -34.73 12.81
N ARG A 452 10.01 -34.51 13.42
CA ARG A 452 9.82 -34.50 14.88
C ARG A 452 10.19 -35.85 15.49
N ASP A 453 9.70 -36.94 14.92
CA ASP A 453 9.99 -38.30 15.37
C ASP A 453 11.49 -38.63 15.27
N ARG A 454 12.16 -38.22 14.18
CA ARG A 454 13.61 -38.40 14.04
C ARG A 454 14.42 -37.61 15.05
N ALA A 455 13.96 -36.41 15.44
CA ALA A 455 14.64 -35.61 16.46
C ALA A 455 14.56 -36.29 17.84
N VAL A 456 13.41 -36.87 18.20
CA VAL A 456 13.25 -37.66 19.44
C VAL A 456 14.14 -38.90 19.42
N ALA A 457 14.13 -39.65 18.30
CA ALA A 457 14.97 -40.83 18.15
C ALA A 457 16.47 -40.48 18.26
N LEU A 458 16.92 -39.40 17.62
CA LEU A 458 18.30 -38.95 17.69
C LEU A 458 18.68 -38.52 19.12
N ALA A 459 17.86 -37.74 19.81
CA ALA A 459 18.10 -37.34 21.20
C ALA A 459 18.19 -38.54 22.13
N PHE A 460 17.32 -39.55 21.95
CA PHE A 460 17.39 -40.78 22.73
C PHE A 460 18.71 -41.51 22.52
N VAL A 461 19.14 -41.71 21.27
CA VAL A 461 20.41 -42.39 20.98
C VAL A 461 21.62 -41.57 21.46
N LEU A 462 21.55 -40.24 21.40
CA LEU A 462 22.59 -39.35 21.95
C LEU A 462 22.70 -39.53 23.47
N ALA A 463 21.58 -39.51 24.20
CA ALA A 463 21.58 -39.75 25.64
C ALA A 463 22.06 -41.17 26.01
N TRP A 464 21.74 -42.16 25.17
CA TRP A 464 22.11 -43.57 25.33
C TRP A 464 23.56 -43.88 24.94
N SER A 465 24.26 -42.96 24.29
CA SER A 465 25.65 -43.17 23.89
C SER A 465 26.58 -43.23 25.11
N ASP A 466 27.52 -44.17 25.11
CA ASP A 466 28.54 -44.30 26.16
C ASP A 466 29.42 -43.06 26.29
N THR A 467 29.55 -42.31 25.19
CA THR A 467 30.33 -41.08 25.06
C THR A 467 29.59 -39.82 25.51
N ALA A 468 28.30 -39.90 25.83
CA ALA A 468 27.54 -38.74 26.30
C ALA A 468 27.95 -38.34 27.71
N THR A 469 28.20 -37.05 27.92
CA THR A 469 28.49 -36.50 29.24
C THR A 469 27.26 -36.58 30.16
N ALA A 470 27.46 -36.56 31.48
CA ALA A 470 26.37 -36.64 32.44
C ALA A 470 25.34 -35.50 32.26
N ASP A 471 25.81 -34.31 31.87
CA ASP A 471 24.97 -33.15 31.60
C ASP A 471 24.11 -33.35 30.36
N VAL A 472 24.69 -33.85 29.26
CA VAL A 472 23.99 -34.20 28.02
C VAL A 472 22.88 -35.22 28.31
N ARG A 473 23.20 -36.27 29.05
CA ARG A 473 22.23 -37.30 29.44
C ARG A 473 21.09 -36.73 30.27
N THR A 474 21.40 -35.94 31.28
CA THR A 474 20.39 -35.38 32.20
C THR A 474 19.44 -34.42 31.48
N ALA A 475 19.96 -33.58 30.59
CA ALA A 475 19.11 -32.64 29.84
C ALA A 475 18.17 -33.36 28.86
N TYR A 476 18.69 -34.34 28.09
CA TYR A 476 17.85 -35.11 27.19
C TYR A 476 16.85 -35.98 27.94
N ASP A 477 17.21 -36.63 29.05
CA ASP A 477 16.28 -37.44 29.85
C ASP A 477 15.09 -36.60 30.33
N ARG A 478 15.34 -35.37 30.80
CA ARG A 478 14.28 -34.44 31.23
C ARG A 478 13.33 -34.06 30.09
N GLU A 479 13.86 -33.70 28.93
CA GLU A 479 13.05 -33.27 27.78
C GLU A 479 12.32 -34.45 27.12
N LEU A 480 12.97 -35.61 27.00
CA LEU A 480 12.37 -36.84 26.51
C LEU A 480 11.28 -37.33 27.45
N GLU A 481 11.47 -37.28 28.78
CA GLU A 481 10.45 -37.68 29.75
C GLU A 481 9.21 -36.78 29.65
N ARG A 482 9.40 -35.46 29.48
CA ARG A 482 8.29 -34.53 29.24
C ARG A 482 7.53 -34.89 27.96
N TRP A 483 8.24 -35.15 26.86
CA TRP A 483 7.65 -35.59 25.60
C TRP A 483 6.91 -36.92 25.75
N ALA A 484 7.53 -37.91 26.40
CA ALA A 484 6.97 -39.25 26.53
C ALA A 484 5.70 -39.30 27.38
N ARG A 485 5.62 -38.46 28.43
CA ARG A 485 4.42 -38.33 29.27
C ARG A 485 3.26 -37.62 28.57
N GLY A 486 3.55 -36.67 27.68
CA GLY A 486 2.54 -35.99 26.87
C GLY A 486 2.11 -36.76 25.61
N GLY A 487 2.95 -37.68 25.13
CA GLY A 487 2.75 -38.41 23.88
C GLY A 487 1.71 -39.54 23.96
N ARG A 488 1.09 -39.85 22.82
CA ARG A 488 0.17 -40.99 22.65
C ARG A 488 0.97 -42.27 22.43
N ARG A 489 0.34 -43.43 22.68
CA ARG A 489 0.92 -44.75 22.37
C ARG A 489 1.33 -44.91 20.89
N ALA A 490 0.64 -44.22 19.98
CA ALA A 490 1.01 -44.21 18.56
C ALA A 490 2.38 -43.57 18.33
N ASP A 491 2.67 -42.47 19.04
CA ASP A 491 3.94 -41.74 18.94
C ASP A 491 5.10 -42.61 19.39
N HIS A 492 4.95 -43.28 20.55
CA HIS A 492 5.97 -44.21 21.06
C HIS A 492 6.28 -45.32 20.06
N ARG A 493 5.27 -45.88 19.38
CA ARG A 493 5.44 -46.93 18.36
C ARG A 493 6.21 -46.44 17.14
N ARG A 494 5.99 -45.19 16.70
CA ARG A 494 6.72 -44.60 15.56
C ARG A 494 8.19 -44.42 15.90
N ILE A 495 8.52 -43.91 17.09
CA ILE A 495 9.91 -43.84 17.57
C ILE A 495 10.54 -45.23 17.64
N SER A 496 9.84 -46.22 18.21
CA SER A 496 10.34 -47.60 18.26
C SER A 496 10.64 -48.18 16.87
N LYS A 497 9.84 -47.82 15.86
CA LYS A 497 10.08 -48.24 14.47
C LYS A 497 11.36 -47.62 13.92
N LEU A 498 11.61 -46.33 14.17
CA LEU A 498 12.85 -45.65 13.76
C LEU A 498 14.08 -46.22 14.47
N LEU A 499 13.99 -46.44 15.79
CA LEU A 499 15.10 -47.00 16.57
C LEU A 499 15.43 -48.45 16.18
N ARG A 500 14.42 -49.24 15.77
CA ARG A 500 14.63 -50.61 15.28
C ARG A 500 15.46 -50.66 14.00
N VAL A 501 15.32 -49.68 13.12
CA VAL A 501 16.14 -49.57 11.90
C VAL A 501 17.60 -49.25 12.26
N SER A 502 17.81 -48.48 13.34
CA SER A 502 19.14 -48.08 13.79
C SER A 502 19.92 -49.20 14.51
N ALA A 503 19.33 -49.84 15.52
CA ALA A 503 19.89 -51.02 16.19
C ALA A 503 18.84 -51.71 17.10
N ALA A 504 18.93 -53.03 17.25
CA ALA A 504 18.09 -53.80 18.17
C ALA A 504 18.24 -53.33 19.63
N ASP A 505 19.47 -52.98 20.04
CA ASP A 505 19.76 -52.47 21.37
C ASP A 505 19.10 -51.12 21.67
N HIS A 506 19.02 -50.23 20.67
CA HIS A 506 18.39 -48.91 20.84
C HIS A 506 16.89 -49.05 21.11
N VAL A 507 16.20 -49.95 20.40
CA VAL A 507 14.77 -50.19 20.64
C VAL A 507 14.50 -50.93 21.95
N ALA A 508 15.41 -51.83 22.38
CA ALA A 508 15.31 -52.46 23.70
C ALA A 508 15.45 -51.43 24.82
N GLY A 509 16.50 -50.60 24.78
CA GLY A 509 16.71 -49.52 25.76
C GLY A 509 15.56 -48.52 25.79
N TRP A 510 14.98 -48.19 24.64
CA TRP A 510 13.79 -47.33 24.56
C TRP A 510 12.58 -47.92 25.31
N HIS A 511 12.31 -49.21 25.14
CA HIS A 511 11.20 -49.85 25.85
C HIS A 511 11.46 -49.97 27.35
N GLU A 512 12.68 -50.29 27.76
CA GLU A 512 13.07 -50.32 29.18
C GLU A 512 12.88 -48.94 29.82
N TRP A 513 13.36 -47.89 29.18
CA TRP A 513 13.18 -46.51 29.63
C TRP A 513 11.71 -46.10 29.75
N LEU A 514 10.89 -46.39 28.73
CA LEU A 514 9.46 -46.10 28.78
C LEU A 514 8.76 -46.85 29.91
N GLN A 515 9.14 -48.11 30.18
CA GLN A 515 8.59 -48.87 31.31
C GLN A 515 8.98 -48.24 32.65
N GLU A 516 10.19 -47.72 32.80
CA GLU A 516 10.62 -47.02 34.01
C GLU A 516 9.88 -45.71 34.23
N ILE A 517 9.63 -44.92 33.17
CA ILE A 517 8.83 -43.69 33.25
C ILE A 517 7.41 -43.99 33.72
N VAL A 518 6.78 -45.04 33.19
CA VAL A 518 5.41 -45.42 33.58
C VAL A 518 5.35 -45.90 35.04
N LYS A 519 6.39 -46.57 35.53
CA LYS A 519 6.47 -47.07 36.91
C LYS A 519 6.80 -45.97 37.93
N THR A 520 7.32 -44.83 37.51
CA THR A 520 7.83 -43.78 38.41
C THR A 520 6.95 -42.52 38.36
N PRO A 521 6.30 -42.13 39.48
CA PRO A 521 5.50 -40.91 39.53
C PRO A 521 6.35 -39.66 39.26
N ALA A 522 5.74 -38.64 38.67
CA ALA A 522 6.39 -37.39 38.29
C ALA A 522 6.74 -36.55 39.54
N GLU A 523 7.97 -36.66 40.05
CA GLU A 523 8.51 -35.75 41.05
C GLU A 523 9.42 -34.69 40.39
N PRO A 524 9.43 -33.43 40.86
CA PRO A 524 10.04 -32.32 40.10
C PRO A 524 11.58 -32.27 40.11
N ASP A 525 12.26 -32.89 41.08
CA ASP A 525 13.70 -32.66 41.34
C ASP A 525 14.47 -33.93 41.74
N ARG A 526 14.40 -35.01 40.94
CA ARG A 526 15.21 -36.21 41.20
C ARG A 526 16.59 -36.16 40.55
N ALA A 527 17.59 -36.60 41.32
CA ALA A 527 18.94 -36.95 40.89
C ALA A 527 18.94 -37.90 39.67
N PRO A 528 20.00 -37.89 38.84
CA PRO A 528 20.06 -38.64 37.58
C PRO A 528 19.72 -40.13 37.80
N ARG A 529 18.73 -40.62 37.06
CA ARG A 529 18.23 -42.00 37.21
C ARG A 529 19.33 -43.00 36.85
N LYS A 530 19.52 -44.02 37.70
CA LYS A 530 20.59 -45.03 37.58
C LYS A 530 20.36 -46.08 36.49
N TRP A 531 19.33 -45.96 35.65
CA TRP A 531 18.99 -47.01 34.68
C TRP A 531 20.07 -47.17 33.60
N TRP A 532 20.69 -46.06 33.19
CA TRP A 532 21.88 -46.06 32.33
C TRP A 532 23.10 -46.78 32.96
N GLN A 533 23.17 -46.87 34.29
CA GLN A 533 24.29 -47.54 35.00
C GLN A 533 24.17 -49.06 35.02
N ARG A 534 23.01 -49.64 34.65
CA ARG A 534 22.81 -51.10 34.58
C ARG A 534 23.56 -51.78 33.42
N ARG A 535 24.35 -51.00 32.67
CA ARG A 535 25.06 -51.40 31.45
C ARG A 535 26.59 -51.52 31.60
N ARG A 536 27.14 -51.27 32.79
CA ARG A 536 28.56 -51.57 33.07
C ARG A 536 28.76 -53.01 33.49
#